data_AF-A0A958Z797-F1
#
_entry.id   AF-A0A958Z797-F1
#
_cell.length_a   1.000
_cell.length_b   1.000
_cell.length_c   1.000
_cell.angle_alpha   90.00
_cell.angle_beta   90.00
_cell.angle_gamma   90.00
#
_symmetry.space_group_name_H-M   'P 1'
#
loop_
_entity.id
_entity.type
_entity.pdbx_description
1 polymer ?
#
loop_
_entity_poly.entity_id
_entity_poly.type
_entity_poly.pdbx_seq_one_letter_code
_entity_poly.pdbx_strand_id
1 'polypeptide(L)'
;EKLGNIPNLKILAPQTHDRLAVISFYIDDLHFNLGVKLLNDRFGIQTRGGCSCAGTYGHYLLHVDQETSNNITCEIDGGDLTHKPGWIRMSFHPTTTDAEAEYVCDSIKQLAENFSEWSHDYKYNSKSNEFFHQNEKADNTVEAWFTF
;
A
#
# COMPACT_ATOMS: atom_id res chain seq x y z
N GLU A 1 -17.49 7.45 -3.49
CA GLU A 1 -18.16 7.02 -4.73
C GLU A 1 -17.19 6.81 -5.91
N LYS A 2 -16.33 7.77 -6.26
CA LYS A 2 -15.39 7.65 -7.42
C LYS A 2 -14.52 6.38 -7.44
N LEU A 3 -14.05 5.92 -6.28
CA LEU A 3 -13.19 4.72 -6.17
C LEU A 3 -13.94 3.38 -6.20
N GLY A 4 -15.28 3.37 -6.12
CA GLY A 4 -16.07 2.14 -5.98
C GLY A 4 -16.23 1.32 -7.28
N ASN A 5 -15.91 1.90 -8.44
CA ASN A 5 -16.18 1.30 -9.76
C ASN A 5 -14.94 0.77 -10.48
N ILE A 6 -13.80 0.66 -9.79
CA ILE A 6 -12.54 0.19 -10.38
C ILE A 6 -12.42 -1.33 -10.12
N PRO A 7 -12.38 -2.19 -11.16
CA PRO A 7 -12.54 -3.65 -11.00
C PRO A 7 -11.53 -4.30 -10.06
N ASN A 8 -10.27 -3.89 -10.18
CA ASN A 8 -9.12 -4.42 -9.42
C ASN A 8 -8.83 -3.63 -8.13
N LEU A 9 -9.66 -2.65 -7.76
CA LEU A 9 -9.51 -1.87 -6.53
C LEU A 9 -10.60 -2.27 -5.54
N LYS A 10 -10.20 -2.72 -4.36
CA LYS A 10 -11.14 -3.13 -3.31
C LYS A 10 -11.02 -2.21 -2.10
N ILE A 11 -12.11 -1.52 -1.78
CA ILE A 11 -12.21 -0.73 -0.55
C ILE A 11 -12.66 -1.64 0.58
N LEU A 12 -12.00 -1.55 1.74
CA LEU A 12 -12.40 -2.28 2.93
C LEU A 12 -13.62 -1.63 3.61
N ALA A 13 -14.61 -2.46 3.93
CA ALA A 13 -15.93 -2.08 4.43
C ALA A 13 -16.66 -1.07 3.49
N PRO A 14 -16.94 -1.46 2.23
CA PRO A 14 -17.55 -0.57 1.23
C PRO A 14 -18.97 -0.14 1.59
N GLN A 15 -19.69 -0.94 2.38
CA GLN A 15 -21.05 -0.66 2.85
C GLN A 15 -21.14 0.47 3.90
N THR A 16 -20.04 0.83 4.55
CA THR A 16 -20.02 1.86 5.58
C THR A 16 -19.68 3.20 4.94
N HIS A 17 -20.70 3.97 4.61
CA HIS A 17 -20.53 5.29 3.99
C HIS A 17 -20.36 6.41 5.02
N ASP A 18 -21.04 6.33 6.16
CA ASP A 18 -20.83 7.23 7.29
C ASP A 18 -19.62 6.77 8.11
N ARG A 19 -18.46 7.34 7.81
CA ARG A 19 -17.18 7.00 8.43
C ARG A 19 -16.25 8.20 8.44
N LEU A 20 -15.26 8.15 9.33
CA LEU A 20 -14.12 9.05 9.28
C LEU A 20 -13.45 8.95 7.90
N ALA A 21 -12.79 10.04 7.49
CA ALA A 21 -12.07 10.15 6.22
C ALA A 21 -10.76 9.34 6.21
N VAL A 22 -10.80 8.12 6.75
CA VAL A 22 -9.75 7.12 6.80
C VAL A 22 -10.23 5.93 5.98
N ILE A 23 -9.69 5.81 4.77
CA ILE A 23 -10.06 4.77 3.81
C ILE A 23 -8.92 3.79 3.70
N SER A 24 -9.26 2.50 3.69
CA SER A 24 -8.32 1.41 3.47
C SER A 24 -8.72 0.64 2.23
N PHE A 25 -7.76 0.33 1.38
CA PHE A 25 -8.00 -0.35 0.12
C PHE A 25 -6.79 -1.20 -0.28
N TYR A 26 -7.02 -2.16 -1.16
CA TYR A 26 -5.97 -2.90 -1.86
C TYR A 26 -6.27 -2.93 -3.36
N ILE A 27 -5.22 -3.13 -4.15
CA ILE A 27 -5.33 -3.34 -5.59
C ILE A 27 -4.87 -4.77 -5.84
N ASP A 28 -5.65 -5.53 -6.61
CA ASP A 28 -5.33 -6.91 -6.96
C ASP A 28 -3.95 -6.96 -7.64
N ASP A 29 -3.13 -7.94 -7.27
CA ASP A 29 -1.74 -8.16 -7.73
C ASP A 29 -0.73 -7.03 -7.42
N LEU A 30 -1.11 -6.01 -6.64
CA LEU A 30 -0.21 -4.94 -6.21
C LEU A 30 0.19 -5.11 -4.74
N HIS A 31 1.50 -5.29 -4.51
CA HIS A 31 2.03 -5.27 -3.15
C HIS A 31 1.84 -3.89 -2.51
N PHE A 32 1.28 -3.85 -1.30
CA PHE A 32 0.89 -2.59 -0.63
C PHE A 32 2.05 -1.60 -0.49
N ASN A 33 3.28 -2.06 -0.18
CA ASN A 33 4.45 -1.18 -0.09
C ASN A 33 4.86 -0.58 -1.43
N LEU A 34 4.70 -1.32 -2.53
CA LEU A 34 4.92 -0.77 -3.87
C LEU A 34 3.87 0.29 -4.20
N GLY A 35 2.60 0.04 -3.88
CA GLY A 35 1.54 1.02 -4.08
C GLY A 35 1.76 2.31 -3.28
N VAL A 36 2.20 2.21 -2.02
CA VAL A 36 2.58 3.39 -1.21
C VAL A 36 3.73 4.16 -1.85
N LYS A 37 4.77 3.45 -2.29
CA LYS A 37 5.95 4.05 -2.92
C LYS A 37 5.59 4.74 -4.23
N LEU A 38 4.78 4.12 -5.08
CA LEU A 38 4.30 4.71 -6.33
C LEU A 38 3.42 5.95 -6.10
N LEU A 39 2.54 5.94 -5.09
CA LEU A 39 1.75 7.12 -4.73
C LEU A 39 2.63 8.30 -4.31
N ASN A 40 3.67 8.02 -3.54
CA ASN A 40 4.65 9.03 -3.13
C ASN A 40 5.45 9.56 -4.33
N ASP A 41 6.09 8.67 -5.09
CA ASP A 41 7.07 9.04 -6.10
C ASP A 41 6.44 9.71 -7.32
N ARG A 42 5.23 9.30 -7.73
CA ARG A 42 4.57 9.82 -8.93
C ARG A 42 3.61 10.98 -8.65
N PHE A 43 2.96 10.98 -7.50
CA PHE A 43 1.89 11.93 -7.20
C PHE A 43 2.16 12.82 -5.99
N GLY A 44 3.24 12.56 -5.22
CA GLY A 44 3.53 13.27 -3.97
C GLY A 44 2.59 12.91 -2.83
N ILE A 45 1.85 11.80 -2.93
CA ILE A 45 0.81 11.41 -1.96
C ILE A 45 1.41 10.43 -0.96
N GLN A 46 1.54 10.87 0.28
CA GLN A 46 2.04 10.04 1.36
C GLN A 46 0.90 9.21 1.99
N THR A 47 1.04 7.89 1.93
CA THR A 47 0.10 6.94 2.54
C THR A 47 0.83 5.96 3.44
N ARG A 48 0.09 5.14 4.18
CA ARG A 48 0.68 4.08 5.01
C ARG A 48 0.22 2.72 4.53
N GLY A 49 1.17 1.85 4.23
CA GLY A 49 0.94 0.45 3.91
C GLY A 49 1.21 -0.42 5.12
N GLY A 50 0.47 -1.52 5.26
CA GLY A 50 0.77 -2.51 6.29
C GLY A 50 -0.25 -3.63 6.37
N CYS A 51 0.14 -4.69 7.08
CA CYS A 51 -0.79 -5.70 7.57
C CYS A 51 -1.36 -5.25 8.92
N SER A 52 -2.62 -5.57 9.22
CA SER A 52 -3.16 -5.31 10.57
C SER A 52 -2.39 -6.11 11.62
N CYS A 53 -2.10 -5.46 12.76
CA CYS A 53 -1.57 -6.10 13.96
C CYS A 53 -2.56 -7.09 14.60
N ALA A 54 -3.79 -7.20 14.09
CA ALA A 54 -4.78 -8.20 14.48
C ALA A 54 -4.92 -9.27 13.38
N GLY A 55 -4.07 -10.29 13.42
CA GLY A 55 -3.95 -11.32 12.37
C GLY A 55 -5.26 -12.01 12.00
N THR A 56 -6.12 -12.35 12.97
CA THR A 56 -7.41 -13.01 12.72
C THR A 56 -8.38 -12.14 11.92
N TYR A 57 -8.36 -10.81 12.14
CA TYR A 57 -9.19 -9.88 11.38
C TYR A 57 -8.67 -9.70 9.95
N GLY A 58 -7.34 -9.74 9.75
CA GLY A 58 -6.72 -9.78 8.43
C GLY A 58 -7.12 -11.03 7.64
N HIS A 59 -7.13 -12.20 8.28
CA HIS A 59 -7.55 -13.45 7.63
C HIS A 59 -9.00 -13.38 7.16
N TYR A 60 -9.89 -12.86 8.01
CA TYR A 60 -11.31 -12.72 7.68
C TYR A 60 -11.55 -11.72 6.54
N LEU A 61 -10.86 -10.58 6.54
CA LEU A 61 -11.03 -9.53 5.54
C LEU A 61 -10.42 -9.85 4.18
N LEU A 62 -9.32 -10.61 4.16
CA LEU A 62 -8.56 -10.93 2.95
C LEU A 62 -8.81 -12.36 2.47
N HIS A 63 -9.79 -13.05 3.06
CA HIS A 63 -10.15 -14.44 2.74
C HIS A 63 -8.95 -15.40 2.75
N VAL A 64 -8.00 -15.17 3.67
CA VAL A 64 -6.83 -16.04 3.83
C VAL A 64 -7.28 -17.30 4.57
N ASP A 65 -7.32 -18.42 3.86
CA ASP A 65 -7.60 -19.72 4.47
C ASP A 65 -6.40 -20.24 5.28
N GLN A 66 -6.62 -21.32 6.04
CA GLN A 66 -5.61 -21.86 6.96
C GLN A 66 -4.35 -22.34 6.22
N GLU A 67 -4.51 -22.87 5.00
CA GLU A 67 -3.40 -23.40 4.19
C GLU A 67 -2.55 -22.25 3.63
N THR A 68 -3.20 -21.22 3.07
CA THR A 68 -2.57 -19.98 2.60
C THR A 68 -1.90 -19.24 3.75
N SER A 69 -2.53 -19.20 4.92
CA SER A 69 -1.92 -18.64 6.13
C SER A 69 -0.64 -19.37 6.52
N ASN A 70 -0.65 -20.71 6.52
CA ASN A 70 0.52 -21.49 6.91
C ASN A 70 1.66 -21.29 5.89
N ASN A 71 1.38 -21.22 4.60
CA ASN A 71 2.38 -20.95 3.56
C ASN A 71 2.98 -19.55 3.73
N ILE A 72 2.14 -18.53 3.93
CA ILE A 72 2.56 -17.16 4.22
C ILE A 72 3.38 -17.10 5.51
N THR A 73 2.99 -17.82 6.58
CA THR A 73 3.76 -17.88 7.83
C THR A 73 5.11 -18.56 7.62
N CYS A 74 5.19 -19.67 6.87
CA CYS A 74 6.45 -20.33 6.54
C CYS A 74 7.39 -19.44 5.72
N GLU A 75 6.86 -18.66 4.77
CA GLU A 75 7.63 -17.69 3.99
C GLU A 75 8.11 -16.53 4.86
N ILE A 76 7.23 -15.97 5.71
CA ILE A 76 7.57 -14.92 6.66
C ILE A 76 8.65 -15.39 7.65
N ASP A 77 8.53 -16.60 8.20
CA ASP A 77 9.52 -17.22 9.09
C ASP A 77 10.84 -17.51 8.34
N GLY A 78 10.77 -17.75 7.03
CA GLY A 78 11.90 -17.85 6.11
C GLY A 78 12.51 -16.49 5.70
N GLY A 79 11.92 -15.38 6.14
CA GLY A 79 12.37 -14.02 5.82
C GLY A 79 11.90 -13.49 4.46
N ASP A 80 10.96 -14.16 3.80
CA ASP A 80 10.33 -13.71 2.57
C ASP A 80 8.95 -13.10 2.87
N LEU A 81 8.84 -11.79 2.68
CA LEU A 81 7.62 -11.03 2.94
C LEU A 81 6.80 -10.78 1.66
N THR A 82 7.18 -11.38 0.52
CA THR A 82 6.58 -11.14 -0.81
C THR A 82 5.07 -11.37 -0.83
N HIS A 83 4.60 -12.44 -0.18
CA HIS A 83 3.18 -12.79 -0.14
C HIS A 83 2.45 -12.25 1.10
N LYS A 84 3.08 -11.31 1.83
CA LYS A 84 2.47 -10.77 3.04
C LYS A 84 1.20 -9.98 2.69
N PRO A 85 0.04 -10.39 3.22
CA PRO A 85 -1.22 -9.73 2.92
C PRO A 85 -1.27 -8.36 3.62
N GLY A 86 -1.74 -7.33 2.92
CA GLY A 86 -1.79 -5.98 3.46
C GLY A 86 -2.64 -5.04 2.61
N TRP A 87 -2.80 -3.82 3.10
CA TRP A 87 -3.56 -2.78 2.41
C TRP A 87 -2.90 -1.42 2.58
N ILE A 88 -3.35 -0.49 1.74
CA ILE A 88 -2.96 0.91 1.79
C ILE A 88 -4.04 1.65 2.58
N ARG A 89 -3.62 2.43 3.58
CA ARG A 89 -4.46 3.33 4.34
C ARG A 89 -4.15 4.77 3.98
N MET A 90 -5.17 5.46 3.50
CA MET A 90 -5.17 6.89 3.26
C MET A 90 -6.05 7.60 4.29
N SER A 91 -5.70 8.84 4.63
CA SER A 91 -6.48 9.65 5.56
C SER A 91 -6.50 11.09 5.06
N PHE A 92 -7.67 11.73 5.08
CA PHE A 92 -7.80 13.15 4.77
C PHE A 92 -7.87 13.96 6.06
N HIS A 93 -7.24 15.13 6.04
CA HIS A 93 -7.33 16.08 7.13
C HIS A 93 -8.60 16.92 6.96
N PRO A 94 -9.22 17.46 8.04
CA PRO A 94 -10.37 18.35 7.93
C PRO A 94 -10.14 19.62 7.09
N THR A 95 -8.88 19.97 6.82
CA THR A 95 -8.52 21.11 5.97
C THR A 95 -8.26 20.71 4.52
N THR A 96 -8.30 19.41 4.18
CA THR A 96 -8.18 18.95 2.81
C THR A 96 -9.38 19.44 2.01
N THR A 97 -9.11 20.12 0.91
CA THR A 97 -10.13 20.62 -0.02
C THR A 97 -10.70 19.50 -0.88
N ASP A 98 -11.90 19.71 -1.42
CA ASP A 98 -12.50 18.75 -2.35
C ASP A 98 -11.61 18.50 -3.56
N ALA A 99 -10.95 19.54 -4.09
CA ALA A 99 -10.03 19.43 -5.21
C ALA A 99 -8.81 18.53 -4.90
N GLU A 100 -8.24 18.64 -3.70
CA GLU A 100 -7.16 17.76 -3.26
C GLU A 100 -7.65 16.32 -3.06
N ALA A 101 -8.85 16.14 -2.50
CA ALA A 101 -9.44 14.82 -2.34
C ALA A 101 -9.73 14.14 -3.69
N GLU A 102 -10.18 14.92 -4.68
CA GLU A 102 -10.39 14.48 -6.06
C GLU A 102 -9.07 14.08 -6.73
N TYR A 103 -8.04 14.92 -6.60
CA TYR A 103 -6.70 14.60 -7.10
C TYR A 103 -6.20 13.26 -6.55
N VAL A 104 -6.34 13.03 -5.24
CA VAL A 104 -5.95 11.76 -4.62
C VAL A 104 -6.76 10.58 -5.18
N CYS A 105 -8.07 10.74 -5.39
CA CYS A 105 -8.89 9.69 -5.99
C CYS A 105 -8.43 9.35 -7.43
N ASP A 106 -8.14 10.37 -8.23
CA ASP A 106 -7.69 10.21 -9.61
C ASP A 106 -6.29 9.60 -9.69
N SER A 107 -5.40 9.93 -8.75
CA SER A 107 -4.09 9.29 -8.61
C SER A 107 -4.19 7.81 -8.26
N ILE A 108 -5.11 7.42 -7.35
CA ILE A 108 -5.34 6.01 -7.00
C ILE A 108 -5.89 5.24 -8.21
N LYS A 109 -6.77 5.87 -9.00
CA LYS A 109 -7.27 5.26 -10.24
C LYS A 109 -6.15 5.02 -11.24
N GLN A 110 -5.32 6.04 -11.48
CA GLN A 110 -4.16 5.89 -12.36
C GLN A 110 -3.18 4.83 -11.86
N LEU A 111 -2.97 4.73 -10.54
CA LEU A 111 -2.18 3.65 -9.95
C LEU A 111 -2.78 2.28 -10.28
N ALA A 112 -4.08 2.08 -10.04
CA ALA A 112 -4.75 0.81 -10.30
C ALA A 112 -4.69 0.40 -11.78
N GLU A 113 -4.67 1.36 -12.71
CA GLU A 113 -4.61 1.11 -14.15
C GLU A 113 -3.18 0.84 -14.66
N ASN A 114 -2.16 1.45 -14.06
CA ASN A 114 -0.80 1.47 -14.62
C ASN A 114 0.27 0.81 -13.73
N PHE A 115 -0.08 0.30 -12.54
CA PHE A 115 0.91 -0.26 -11.61
C PHE A 115 1.75 -1.37 -12.23
N SER A 116 1.20 -2.19 -13.14
CA SER A 116 1.93 -3.30 -13.76
C SER A 116 3.13 -2.80 -14.55
N GLU A 117 2.97 -1.74 -15.35
CA GLU A 117 4.08 -1.13 -16.08
C GLU A 117 5.05 -0.43 -15.14
N TRP A 118 4.53 0.38 -14.21
CA TRP A 118 5.37 1.16 -13.29
C TRP A 118 6.14 0.30 -12.30
N SER A 119 5.65 -0.91 -12.01
CA SER A 119 6.33 -1.83 -11.10
C SER A 119 7.72 -2.24 -11.59
N HIS A 120 7.94 -2.26 -12.91
CA HIS A 120 9.23 -2.61 -13.49
C HIS A 120 10.35 -1.64 -13.10
N ASP A 121 10.02 -0.38 -12.80
CA ASP A 121 10.99 0.62 -12.37
C ASP A 121 11.48 0.42 -10.92
N TYR A 122 10.93 -0.57 -10.21
CA TYR A 122 11.21 -0.82 -8.80
C TYR A 122 11.82 -2.20 -8.56
N LYS A 123 12.69 -2.27 -7.55
CA LYS A 123 13.26 -3.51 -7.04
C LYS A 123 12.77 -3.76 -5.62
N TYR A 124 12.29 -4.96 -5.38
CA TYR A 124 11.87 -5.39 -4.06
C TYR A 124 13.05 -5.89 -3.22
N ASN A 125 13.11 -5.46 -1.97
CA ASN A 125 14.04 -5.97 -0.97
C ASN A 125 13.27 -6.78 0.07
N SER A 126 13.37 -8.11 -0.01
CA SER A 126 12.67 -9.04 0.90
C SER A 126 13.08 -8.89 2.37
N LYS A 127 14.30 -8.42 2.66
CA LYS A 127 14.78 -8.26 4.04
C LYS A 127 14.14 -7.08 4.77
N SER A 128 13.94 -5.96 4.07
CA SER A 128 13.32 -4.76 4.66
C SER A 128 11.84 -4.62 4.31
N ASN A 129 11.32 -5.44 3.40
CA ASN A 129 9.98 -5.33 2.82
C ASN A 129 9.77 -4.03 2.02
N GLU A 130 10.83 -3.43 1.50
CA GLU A 130 10.77 -2.14 0.84
C GLU A 130 10.97 -2.25 -0.67
N PHE A 131 10.46 -1.27 -1.39
CA PHE A 131 10.65 -1.10 -2.83
C PHE A 131 11.52 0.12 -3.08
N PHE A 132 12.57 -0.08 -3.87
CA PHE A 132 13.50 0.98 -4.26
C PHE A 132 13.38 1.23 -5.74
N HIS A 133 13.31 2.50 -6.13
CA HIS A 133 13.35 2.85 -7.54
C HIS A 133 14.74 2.52 -8.09
N GLN A 134 14.84 2.03 -9.33
CA GLN A 134 16.14 1.62 -9.91
C GLN A 134 17.19 2.75 -9.94
N ASN A 135 16.74 4.00 -10.01
CA ASN A 135 17.59 5.19 -10.00
C ASN A 135 17.75 5.84 -8.62
N GLU A 136 17.20 5.23 -7.56
CA GLU A 136 17.30 5.76 -6.20
C GLU A 136 18.73 5.60 -5.69
N LYS A 137 19.38 6.73 -5.39
CA LYS A 137 20.72 6.71 -4.77
C LYS A 137 20.54 6.49 -3.28
N ALA A 138 21.33 5.58 -2.71
CA ALA A 138 21.42 5.44 -1.27
C ALA A 138 21.85 6.79 -0.67
N ASP A 139 20.95 7.41 0.08
CA ASP A 139 21.21 8.69 0.70
C ASP A 139 21.95 8.48 2.03
N ASN A 140 23.28 8.53 1.99
CA ASN A 140 24.12 8.41 3.17
C ASN A 140 24.06 9.66 4.08
N THR A 141 23.21 10.64 3.76
CA THR A 141 23.05 11.88 4.55
C THR A 141 22.59 11.60 5.98
N VAL A 142 21.92 10.48 6.23
CA VAL A 142 21.47 10.07 7.57
C VAL A 142 22.66 9.81 8.51
N GLU A 143 23.78 9.26 8.02
CA GLU A 143 24.97 9.02 8.86
C GLU A 143 25.55 10.34 9.37
N ALA A 144 25.49 11.39 8.54
CA ALA A 144 25.96 12.73 8.91
C ALA A 144 25.09 13.41 9.98
N TRP A 145 23.85 12.96 10.19
CA TRP A 145 22.98 13.50 11.26
C TRP A 145 23.38 13.00 12.64
N PHE A 146 24.12 11.89 12.72
CA PHE A 146 24.56 11.28 13.98
C PHE A 146 26.04 11.54 14.30
N THR A 147 26.76 12.24 13.43
CA THR A 147 28.10 12.76 13.73
C THR A 147 27.97 14.10 14.46
N PHE A 148 28.21 14.08 15.78
CA PHE A 148 28.33 15.27 16.63
C PHE A 148 29.79 15.74 16.75
#